data_AF-A0A3S1DBY2-F1
#
_entry.id   AF-A0A3S1DBY2-F1
#
_cell.length_a   1.000
_cell.length_b   1.000
_cell.length_c   1.000
_cell.angle_alpha   90.00
_cell.angle_beta   90.00
_cell.angle_gamma   90.00
#
_symmetry.space_group_name_H-M   'P 1'
#
loop_
_entity.id
_entity.type
_entity.pdbx_description
1 polymer ?
#
loop_
_entity_poly.entity_id
_entity_poly.type
_entity_poly.pdbx_seq_one_letter_code
_entity_poly.pdbx_strand_id
1 'polypeptide(L)'
;LSYNNINDTDAAFELVGEFDPASSATVAIIKHANPCGVAEGTSLKAAYAKALACDPVSAFGGIVAMNRTLDAEAAEEIVKTFTEVIIAPGASEEAIRIVAAKKNLRLLVTGGLPDPRSAGTTVKSVSGGLLVQGRDSAVVDDLDLKVVTRRAPTPAEMADLKFAFRVAKHVKSNAIVYVRDGATVGIGAGQMSRVDSSRIAARKALDAAEAAGMAEPLTKG
;
A
#
# COMPACT_ATOMS: atom_id res chain seq x y z
N LEU A 1 20.30 2.40 -6.72
CA LEU A 1 19.33 1.68 -5.86
C LEU A 1 20.11 0.80 -4.89
N SER A 2 19.74 0.77 -3.61
CA SER A 2 20.29 -0.20 -2.65
C SER A 2 19.57 -1.55 -2.75
N TYR A 3 20.11 -2.58 -2.08
CA TYR A 3 19.43 -3.88 -1.93
C TYR A 3 18.02 -3.71 -1.33
N ASN A 4 17.92 -2.95 -0.23
CA ASN A 4 16.64 -2.71 0.44
C ASN A 4 15.69 -1.89 -0.43
N ASN A 5 16.20 -0.96 -1.25
CA ASN A 5 15.32 -0.25 -2.19
C ASN A 5 14.65 -1.21 -3.16
N ILE A 6 15.39 -2.17 -3.72
CA ILE A 6 14.81 -3.15 -4.66
C ILE A 6 13.74 -3.99 -3.96
N ASN A 7 14.04 -4.51 -2.77
CA ASN A 7 13.10 -5.33 -2.00
C ASN A 7 11.83 -4.58 -1.59
N ASP A 8 11.96 -3.34 -1.11
CA ASP A 8 10.81 -2.52 -0.74
C ASP A 8 10.03 -2.04 -1.97
N THR A 9 10.71 -1.76 -3.09
CA THR A 9 10.08 -1.40 -4.38
C THR A 9 9.28 -2.56 -4.95
N ASP A 10 9.80 -3.78 -4.90
CA ASP A 10 9.09 -4.98 -5.35
C ASP A 10 7.79 -5.18 -4.55
N ALA A 11 7.86 -5.10 -3.22
CA ALA A 11 6.68 -5.16 -2.36
C ALA A 11 5.66 -4.05 -2.67
N ALA A 12 6.13 -2.84 -2.97
CA ALA A 12 5.27 -1.71 -3.33
C ALA A 12 4.58 -1.93 -4.68
N PHE A 13 5.33 -2.41 -5.67
CA PHE A 13 4.88 -2.63 -7.04
C PHE A 13 3.88 -3.78 -7.15
N GLU A 14 4.15 -4.90 -6.47
CA GLU A 14 3.22 -6.03 -6.37
C GLU A 14 1.90 -5.62 -5.73
N LEU A 15 1.93 -4.83 -4.65
CA LEU A 15 0.74 -4.38 -3.95
C LEU A 15 -0.13 -3.44 -4.80
N VAL A 16 0.45 -2.44 -5.48
CA VAL A 16 -0.37 -1.56 -6.34
C VAL A 16 -0.91 -2.27 -7.57
N GLY A 17 -0.29 -3.39 -8.00
CA GLY A 17 -0.80 -4.25 -9.07
C GLY A 17 -2.11 -4.97 -8.73
N GLU A 18 -2.48 -5.09 -7.44
CA GLU A 18 -3.77 -5.66 -7.01
C GLU A 18 -4.97 -4.78 -7.41
N PHE A 19 -4.73 -3.53 -7.80
CA PHE A 19 -5.76 -2.53 -8.07
C PHE A 19 -5.83 -2.16 -9.55
N ASP A 20 -7.00 -2.33 -10.15
CA ASP A 20 -7.23 -2.01 -11.55
C ASP A 20 -7.11 -0.49 -11.81
N PRO A 21 -6.13 -0.05 -12.63
CA PRO A 21 -5.95 1.37 -12.91
C PRO A 21 -7.09 1.98 -13.72
N ALA A 22 -7.95 1.20 -14.38
CA ALA A 22 -9.17 1.74 -15.00
C ALA A 22 -10.22 2.12 -13.96
N SER A 23 -10.26 1.41 -12.83
CA SER A 23 -11.24 1.60 -11.77
C SER A 23 -10.91 2.78 -10.85
N SER A 24 -9.65 2.91 -10.41
CA SER A 24 -9.26 3.94 -9.44
C SER A 24 -7.77 4.31 -9.56
N ALA A 25 -7.41 5.50 -9.06
CA ALA A 25 -6.01 5.85 -8.84
C ALA A 25 -5.60 5.32 -7.46
N THR A 26 -4.56 4.51 -7.39
CA THR A 26 -4.11 3.87 -6.15
C THR A 26 -2.66 4.23 -5.86
N VAL A 27 -2.37 4.51 -4.59
CA VAL A 27 -1.03 4.74 -4.08
C VAL A 27 -0.77 3.83 -2.89
N ALA A 28 0.40 3.20 -2.85
CA ALA A 28 0.91 2.45 -1.70
C ALA A 28 2.24 3.06 -1.24
N ILE A 29 2.39 3.23 0.07
CA ILE A 29 3.60 3.70 0.73
C ILE A 29 4.16 2.54 1.55
N ILE A 30 5.38 2.12 1.23
CA ILE A 30 6.07 0.99 1.84
C ILE A 30 7.24 1.47 2.68
N LYS A 31 7.45 0.79 3.81
CA LYS A 31 8.65 0.89 4.64
C LYS A 31 9.05 -0.51 5.12
N HIS A 32 10.27 -0.95 4.84
CA HIS A 32 10.77 -2.27 5.27
C HIS A 32 9.84 -3.43 4.86
N ALA A 33 9.51 -3.47 3.56
CA ALA A 33 8.67 -4.45 2.89
C ALA A 33 7.26 -4.64 3.48
N ASN A 34 6.74 -3.64 4.20
CA ASN A 34 5.37 -3.59 4.69
C ASN A 34 4.72 -2.25 4.31
N PRO A 35 3.43 -2.23 3.96
CA PRO A 35 2.72 -0.98 3.75
C PRO A 35 2.53 -0.24 5.07
N CYS A 36 2.84 1.04 5.08
CA CYS A 36 2.44 1.96 6.14
C CYS A 36 1.19 2.78 5.76
N GLY A 37 0.84 2.83 4.48
CA GLY A 37 -0.41 3.42 4.00
C GLY A 37 -0.73 3.00 2.57
N VAL A 38 -2.00 2.73 2.28
CA VAL A 38 -2.52 2.43 0.94
C VAL A 38 -3.86 3.13 0.77
N ALA A 39 -4.13 3.73 -0.38
CA ALA A 39 -5.43 4.30 -0.65
C ALA A 39 -5.77 4.39 -2.13
N GLU A 40 -7.08 4.35 -2.40
CA GLU A 40 -7.71 4.72 -3.67
C GLU A 40 -8.23 6.16 -3.63
N GLY A 41 -8.15 6.84 -4.77
CA GLY A 41 -8.62 8.21 -4.96
C GLY A 41 -9.06 8.50 -6.38
N THR A 42 -9.68 9.66 -6.55
CA THR A 42 -10.07 10.20 -7.86
C THR A 42 -8.85 10.66 -8.68
N SER A 43 -7.75 10.97 -8.01
CA SER A 43 -6.44 11.28 -8.59
C SER A 43 -5.32 10.66 -7.76
N LEU A 44 -4.11 10.57 -8.33
CA LEU A 44 -2.93 10.08 -7.61
C LEU A 44 -2.57 10.96 -6.41
N LYS A 45 -2.76 12.28 -6.53
CA LYS A 45 -2.60 13.22 -5.40
C LYS A 45 -3.58 12.93 -4.26
N ALA A 46 -4.86 12.72 -4.58
CA ALA A 46 -5.88 12.40 -3.57
C ALA A 46 -5.61 11.04 -2.90
N ALA A 47 -5.22 10.03 -3.69
CA ALA A 47 -4.82 8.73 -3.18
C ALA A 47 -3.57 8.82 -2.27
N TYR A 48 -2.53 9.55 -2.69
CA TYR A 48 -1.34 9.75 -1.89
C TYR A 48 -1.65 10.44 -0.55
N ALA A 49 -2.46 11.50 -0.55
CA ALA A 49 -2.83 12.21 0.67
C ALA A 49 -3.55 11.29 1.68
N LYS A 50 -4.49 10.46 1.19
CA LYS A 50 -5.17 9.45 2.02
C LYS A 50 -4.21 8.38 2.54
N ALA A 51 -3.33 7.85 1.69
CA ALA A 51 -2.36 6.84 2.08
C ALA A 51 -1.39 7.39 3.14
N LEU A 52 -0.90 8.61 2.96
CA LEU A 52 -0.01 9.29 3.91
C LEU A 52 -0.67 9.51 5.27
N ALA A 53 -1.97 9.80 5.31
CA ALA A 53 -2.72 10.01 6.55
C ALA A 53 -2.82 8.75 7.44
N CYS A 54 -2.59 7.56 6.90
CA CYS A 54 -2.57 6.32 7.68
C CYS A 54 -1.45 6.28 8.71
N ASP A 55 -0.23 6.68 8.31
CA ASP A 55 0.96 6.69 9.17
C ASP A 55 2.03 7.63 8.59
N PRO A 56 1.89 8.95 8.81
CA PRO A 56 2.81 9.95 8.23
C PRO A 56 4.24 9.83 8.79
N VAL A 57 4.39 9.28 9.99
CA VAL A 57 5.70 9.07 10.63
C VAL A 57 6.47 7.98 9.90
N SER A 58 5.86 6.82 9.68
CA SER A 58 6.52 5.70 9.00
C SER A 58 6.71 5.94 7.49
N ALA A 59 5.88 6.79 6.88
CA ALA A 59 6.01 7.18 5.48
C ALA A 59 7.30 7.95 5.18
N PHE A 60 7.92 8.60 6.18
CA PHE A 60 9.18 9.32 6.00
C PHE A 60 10.31 8.37 5.59
N GLY A 61 10.92 8.64 4.44
CA GLY A 61 11.93 7.79 3.80
C GLY A 61 11.36 6.47 3.30
N GLY A 62 10.07 6.44 2.95
CA GLY A 62 9.41 5.28 2.36
C GLY A 62 9.63 5.18 0.85
N ILE A 63 9.01 4.15 0.28
CA ILE A 63 8.87 3.94 -1.16
C ILE A 63 7.41 4.13 -1.55
N VAL A 64 7.17 4.95 -2.56
CA VAL A 64 5.82 5.27 -3.04
C VAL A 64 5.61 4.57 -4.38
N ALA A 65 4.64 3.66 -4.43
CA ALA A 65 4.19 3.03 -5.66
C ALA A 65 2.82 3.55 -6.06
N MET A 66 2.54 3.57 -7.36
CA MET A 66 1.24 3.96 -7.91
C MET A 66 0.86 3.14 -9.13
N ASN A 67 -0.45 2.96 -9.32
CA ASN A 67 -0.98 2.15 -10.41
C ASN A 67 -1.19 2.92 -11.74
N ARG A 68 -0.98 4.23 -11.77
CA ARG A 68 -1.14 5.08 -12.96
C ARG A 68 0.12 5.89 -13.25
N THR A 69 0.20 6.49 -14.44
CA THR A 69 1.29 7.41 -14.80
C THR A 69 1.38 8.55 -13.79
N LEU A 70 2.58 8.76 -13.23
CA LEU A 70 2.86 9.86 -12.31
C LEU A 70 2.68 11.21 -13.01
N ASP A 71 1.75 12.03 -12.51
CA ASP A 71 1.52 13.40 -12.94
C ASP A 71 2.25 14.43 -12.06
N ALA A 72 2.25 15.69 -12.50
CA ALA A 72 2.92 16.79 -11.79
C ALA A 72 2.32 17.03 -10.41
N GLU A 73 0.99 16.98 -10.27
CA GLU A 73 0.30 17.29 -9.01
C GLU A 73 0.64 16.27 -7.91
N ALA A 74 0.66 14.98 -8.24
CA ALA A 74 1.08 13.94 -7.34
C ALA A 74 2.58 14.03 -7.03
N ALA A 75 3.42 14.31 -8.03
CA ALA A 75 4.85 14.50 -7.83
C ALA A 75 5.15 15.64 -6.85
N GLU A 76 4.51 16.80 -7.01
CA GLU A 76 4.63 17.94 -6.10
C GLU A 76 4.25 17.61 -4.66
N GLU A 77 3.21 16.80 -4.47
CA GLU A 77 2.78 16.38 -3.13
C GLU A 77 3.77 15.39 -2.50
N ILE A 78 4.23 14.40 -3.27
CA ILE A 78 5.16 13.37 -2.78
C ILE A 78 6.49 13.98 -2.34
N VAL A 79 7.04 14.95 -3.10
CA VAL A 79 8.35 15.54 -2.82
C VAL A 79 8.38 16.49 -1.61
N LYS A 80 7.23 16.75 -0.97
CA LYS A 80 7.16 17.46 0.32
C LYS A 80 7.64 16.59 1.47
N THR A 81 7.45 15.28 1.37
CA THR A 81 7.98 14.29 2.31
C THR A 81 9.29 13.74 1.77
N PHE A 82 10.27 13.51 2.65
CA PHE A 82 11.46 12.77 2.24
C PHE A 82 11.03 11.38 1.77
N THR A 83 11.22 11.09 0.49
CA THR A 83 10.88 9.81 -0.15
C THR A 83 12.14 9.23 -0.76
N GLU A 84 12.35 7.92 -0.65
CA GLU A 84 13.54 7.28 -1.21
C GLU A 84 13.36 6.91 -2.68
N VAL A 85 12.22 6.29 -3.00
CA VAL A 85 11.91 5.79 -4.35
C VAL A 85 10.45 6.08 -4.69
N ILE A 86 10.19 6.50 -5.92
CA ILE A 86 8.88 6.49 -6.55
C ILE A 86 8.90 5.45 -7.67
N ILE A 87 7.88 4.59 -7.75
CA ILE A 87 7.70 3.63 -8.84
C ILE A 87 6.29 3.76 -9.45
N ALA A 88 6.23 3.83 -10.78
CA ALA A 88 5.00 4.01 -11.53
C ALA A 88 5.11 3.36 -12.93
N PRO A 89 3.99 3.01 -13.58
CA PRO A 89 4.00 2.53 -14.97
C PRO A 89 4.49 3.58 -15.97
N GLY A 90 4.37 4.86 -15.64
CA GLY A 90 4.81 5.99 -16.47
C GLY A 90 5.05 7.25 -15.61
N ALA A 91 5.65 8.29 -16.20
CA ALA A 91 5.72 9.62 -15.59
C ALA A 91 5.64 10.71 -16.67
N SER A 92 4.97 11.82 -16.38
CA SER A 92 4.98 13.00 -17.26
C SER A 92 6.34 13.71 -17.22
N GLU A 93 6.65 14.52 -18.22
CA GLU A 93 7.90 15.28 -18.24
C GLU A 93 8.00 16.26 -17.07
N GLU A 94 6.89 16.90 -16.69
CA GLU A 94 6.78 17.78 -15.53
C GLU A 94 7.11 17.02 -14.25
N ALA A 95 6.51 15.84 -14.06
CA ALA A 95 6.78 14.99 -12.90
C ALA A 95 8.25 14.59 -12.81
N ILE A 96 8.86 14.22 -13.94
CA ILE A 96 10.28 13.90 -14.03
C ILE A 96 11.13 15.10 -13.60
N ARG A 97 10.81 16.32 -14.05
CA ARG A 97 11.53 17.55 -13.67
C ARG A 97 11.41 17.83 -12.17
N ILE A 98 10.21 17.68 -11.59
CA ILE A 98 9.97 17.86 -10.15
C ILE A 98 10.79 16.87 -9.32
N VAL A 99 10.77 15.59 -9.70
CA VAL A 99 11.52 14.54 -9.00
C VAL A 99 13.03 14.75 -9.16
N ALA A 100 13.50 15.11 -10.34
CA ALA A 100 14.93 15.35 -10.61
C ALA A 100 15.52 16.50 -9.78
N ALA A 101 14.70 17.46 -9.33
CA ALA A 101 15.14 18.51 -8.41
C ALA A 101 15.52 17.96 -7.02
N LYS A 102 15.09 16.74 -6.66
CA LYS A 102 15.47 16.06 -5.41
C LYS A 102 16.65 15.12 -5.67
N LYS A 103 17.88 15.61 -5.40
CA LYS A 103 19.16 14.94 -5.67
C LYS A 103 19.21 13.42 -5.39
N ASN A 104 18.57 12.95 -4.33
CA ASN A 104 18.65 11.56 -3.88
C ASN A 104 17.36 10.75 -4.11
N LEU A 105 16.31 11.35 -4.67
CA LEU A 105 15.05 10.67 -4.95
C LEU A 105 15.18 9.86 -6.24
N ARG A 106 14.85 8.57 -6.18
CA ARG A 106 14.90 7.67 -7.34
C ARG A 106 13.51 7.56 -7.96
N LEU A 107 13.39 7.76 -9.27
CA LEU A 107 12.17 7.50 -10.03
C LEU A 107 12.37 6.26 -10.91
N LEU A 108 11.46 5.30 -10.80
CA LEU A 108 11.44 4.07 -11.59
C LEU A 108 10.17 4.04 -12.44
N VAL A 109 10.36 3.89 -13.75
CA VAL A 109 9.27 3.76 -14.72
C VAL A 109 9.27 2.34 -15.28
N THR A 110 8.17 1.61 -15.09
CA THR A 110 8.09 0.18 -15.41
C THR A 110 7.43 -0.12 -16.76
N GLY A 111 6.73 0.85 -17.36
CA GLY A 111 5.98 0.65 -18.62
C GLY A 111 4.65 -0.09 -18.46
N GLY A 112 4.36 -0.62 -17.27
CA GLY A 112 3.15 -1.39 -16.97
C GLY A 112 3.11 -1.80 -15.49
N LEU A 113 2.06 -2.51 -15.12
CA LEU A 113 1.88 -3.08 -13.77
C LEU A 113 2.12 -4.59 -13.79
N PRO A 114 2.49 -5.20 -12.64
CA PRO A 114 2.49 -6.64 -12.55
C PRO A 114 1.04 -7.15 -12.58
N ASP A 115 0.80 -8.28 -13.24
CA ASP A 115 -0.50 -8.94 -13.16
C ASP A 115 -0.56 -9.79 -11.87
N PRO A 116 -1.46 -9.48 -10.92
CA PRO A 116 -1.59 -10.24 -9.68
C PRO A 116 -2.09 -11.68 -9.90
N ARG A 117 -2.71 -11.98 -11.05
CA ARG A 117 -3.18 -13.32 -11.42
C ARG A 117 -2.10 -14.13 -12.15
N SER A 118 -1.02 -13.51 -12.59
CA SER A 118 0.03 -14.19 -13.32
C SER A 118 0.70 -15.26 -12.45
N ALA A 119 0.73 -16.48 -12.99
CA ALA A 119 1.43 -17.60 -12.38
C ALA A 119 2.93 -17.29 -12.28
N GLY A 120 3.55 -17.78 -11.22
CA GLY A 120 4.96 -17.54 -10.99
C GLY A 120 5.50 -18.46 -9.91
N THR A 121 6.80 -18.35 -9.67
CA THR A 121 7.49 -19.11 -8.62
C THR A 121 8.05 -18.14 -7.59
N THR A 122 7.83 -18.43 -6.31
CA THR A 122 8.49 -17.75 -5.20
C THR A 122 9.56 -18.66 -4.63
N VAL A 123 10.79 -18.13 -4.52
CA VAL A 123 11.93 -18.82 -3.95
C VAL A 123 12.34 -18.15 -2.65
N LYS A 124 12.52 -18.94 -1.59
CA LYS A 124 13.03 -18.46 -0.30
C LYS A 124 14.30 -19.23 0.06
N SER A 125 15.41 -18.52 0.24
CA SER A 125 16.65 -19.13 0.74
C SER A 125 16.47 -19.63 2.17
N VAL A 126 17.04 -20.79 2.46
CA VAL A 126 17.17 -21.36 3.81
C VAL A 126 18.62 -21.80 4.02
N SER A 127 19.01 -22.08 5.27
CA SER A 127 20.37 -22.55 5.55
C SER A 127 20.62 -23.85 4.78
N GLY A 128 21.58 -23.83 3.84
CA GLY A 128 21.94 -25.00 3.04
C GLY A 128 21.04 -25.30 1.83
N GLY A 129 20.08 -24.43 1.48
CA GLY A 129 19.20 -24.70 0.33
C GLY A 129 18.17 -23.62 0.05
N LEU A 130 17.07 -24.02 -0.60
CA LEU A 130 15.97 -23.15 -0.99
C LEU A 130 14.62 -23.85 -0.87
N LEU A 131 13.57 -23.07 -0.60
CA LEU A 131 12.18 -23.47 -0.71
C LEU A 131 11.61 -22.86 -2.00
N VAL A 132 10.79 -23.64 -2.72
CA VAL A 132 10.14 -23.22 -3.97
C VAL A 132 8.65 -23.48 -3.84
N GLN A 133 7.84 -22.50 -4.17
CA GLN A 133 6.39 -22.62 -4.24
C GLN A 133 5.82 -21.78 -5.38
N GLY A 134 4.55 -22.00 -5.72
CA GLY A 134 3.83 -21.07 -6.59
C GLY A 134 3.67 -19.70 -5.93
N ARG A 135 3.68 -18.63 -6.74
CA ARG A 135 3.29 -17.28 -6.30
C ARG A 135 1.84 -17.32 -5.81
N ASP A 136 1.55 -16.53 -4.77
CA ASP A 136 0.17 -16.30 -4.36
C ASP A 136 -0.52 -15.41 -5.40
N SER A 137 -1.16 -16.04 -6.38
CA SER A 137 -1.89 -15.38 -7.46
C SER A 137 -3.40 -15.27 -7.18
N ALA A 138 -3.83 -15.52 -5.94
CA ALA A 138 -5.21 -15.35 -5.55
C ALA A 138 -5.56 -13.85 -5.46
N VAL A 139 -6.74 -13.50 -5.95
CA VAL A 139 -7.28 -12.14 -5.92
C VAL A 139 -8.71 -12.17 -5.39
N VAL A 140 -9.05 -11.19 -4.55
CA VAL A 140 -10.31 -11.22 -3.79
C VAL A 140 -11.56 -11.20 -4.67
N ASP A 141 -11.48 -10.62 -5.87
CA ASP A 141 -12.63 -10.51 -6.78
C ASP A 141 -13.02 -11.84 -7.41
N ASP A 142 -12.11 -12.80 -7.44
CA ASP A 142 -12.35 -14.14 -7.98
C ASP A 142 -12.82 -15.11 -6.88
N LEU A 143 -12.93 -14.66 -5.63
CA LEU A 143 -13.34 -15.46 -4.48
C LEU A 143 -14.87 -15.43 -4.28
N ASP A 144 -15.43 -16.58 -3.92
CA ASP A 144 -16.81 -16.69 -3.45
C ASP A 144 -16.92 -16.28 -1.96
N LEU A 145 -17.29 -15.02 -1.72
CA LEU A 145 -17.40 -14.47 -0.37
C LEU A 145 -18.74 -14.81 0.28
N LYS A 146 -18.70 -15.52 1.41
CA LYS A 146 -19.89 -15.87 2.19
C LYS A 146 -20.09 -14.94 3.39
N VAL A 147 -21.27 -14.32 3.50
CA VAL A 147 -21.69 -13.60 4.71
C VAL A 147 -22.10 -14.60 5.78
N VAL A 148 -21.37 -14.61 6.89
CA VAL A 148 -21.57 -15.53 8.03
C VAL A 148 -22.17 -14.84 9.27
N THR A 149 -22.56 -13.58 9.14
CA THR A 149 -23.13 -12.74 10.21
C THR A 149 -24.61 -12.45 9.97
N ARG A 150 -25.35 -12.05 11.02
CA ARG A 150 -26.77 -11.68 10.91
C ARG A 150 -26.97 -10.41 10.05
N ARG A 151 -26.10 -9.43 10.21
CA ARG A 151 -26.07 -8.21 9.40
C ARG A 151 -25.16 -8.43 8.20
N ALA A 152 -25.65 -8.17 7.00
CA ALA A 152 -24.82 -8.11 5.80
C ALA A 152 -24.09 -6.74 5.72
N PRO A 153 -22.86 -6.70 5.20
CA PRO A 153 -22.21 -5.42 4.89
C PRO A 153 -22.99 -4.69 3.81
N THR A 154 -23.04 -3.37 3.91
CA THR A 154 -23.46 -2.48 2.83
C THR A 154 -22.52 -2.60 1.63
N PRO A 155 -22.89 -2.13 0.43
CA PRO A 155 -21.99 -2.12 -0.73
C PRO A 155 -20.66 -1.41 -0.46
N ALA A 156 -20.68 -0.29 0.28
CA ALA A 156 -19.48 0.45 0.66
C ALA A 156 -18.59 -0.35 1.61
N GLU A 157 -19.18 -0.94 2.67
CA GLU A 157 -18.43 -1.81 3.58
C GLU A 157 -17.86 -3.05 2.87
N MET A 158 -18.57 -3.62 1.90
CA MET A 158 -18.06 -4.74 1.10
C MET A 158 -16.88 -4.32 0.23
N ALA A 159 -16.92 -3.11 -0.36
CA ALA A 159 -15.79 -2.55 -1.09
C ALA A 159 -14.55 -2.37 -0.19
N ASP A 160 -14.73 -1.82 1.00
CA ASP A 160 -13.66 -1.66 1.99
C ASP A 160 -13.12 -3.01 2.50
N LEU A 161 -13.98 -4.03 2.68
CA LEU A 161 -13.55 -5.39 3.03
C LEU A 161 -12.67 -6.02 1.94
N LYS A 162 -13.06 -5.86 0.67
CA LYS A 162 -12.25 -6.32 -0.47
C LYS A 162 -10.93 -5.56 -0.55
N PHE A 163 -10.95 -4.24 -0.39
CA PHE A 163 -9.75 -3.41 -0.30
C PHE A 163 -8.82 -3.90 0.82
N ALA A 164 -9.35 -4.12 2.03
CA ALA A 164 -8.59 -4.61 3.17
C ALA A 164 -7.94 -5.97 2.87
N PHE A 165 -8.66 -6.86 2.20
CA PHE A 165 -8.15 -8.18 1.82
C PHE A 165 -6.99 -8.09 0.83
N ARG A 166 -7.11 -7.24 -0.20
CA ARG A 166 -6.02 -6.96 -1.16
C ARG A 166 -4.76 -6.48 -0.42
N VAL A 167 -4.90 -5.51 0.48
CA VAL A 167 -3.75 -4.99 1.25
C VAL A 167 -3.17 -6.04 2.21
N ALA A 168 -4.02 -6.78 2.92
CA ALA A 168 -3.59 -7.75 3.93
C ALA A 168 -2.72 -8.87 3.35
N LYS A 169 -2.93 -9.27 2.09
CA LYS A 169 -2.07 -10.21 1.35
C LYS A 169 -0.60 -9.77 1.33
N HIS A 170 -0.35 -8.46 1.31
CA HIS A 170 0.99 -7.87 1.21
C HIS A 170 1.57 -7.40 2.55
N VAL A 171 0.84 -7.56 3.65
CA VAL A 171 1.32 -7.27 5.01
C VAL A 171 1.94 -8.54 5.60
N LYS A 172 3.15 -8.44 6.19
CA LYS A 172 3.76 -9.62 6.82
C LYS A 172 2.90 -10.13 7.98
N SER A 173 2.73 -11.45 8.04
CA SER A 173 1.87 -12.10 9.04
C SER A 173 2.45 -12.07 10.46
N ASN A 174 1.64 -11.98 11.51
CA ASN A 174 0.17 -11.80 11.46
C ASN A 174 -0.22 -10.37 11.08
N ALA A 175 -1.15 -10.22 10.14
CA ALA A 175 -1.59 -8.93 9.61
C ALA A 175 -2.99 -8.55 10.12
N ILE A 176 -3.15 -7.28 10.51
CA ILE A 176 -4.46 -6.64 10.73
C ILE A 176 -4.46 -5.31 9.97
N VAL A 177 -5.48 -5.10 9.14
CA VAL A 177 -5.65 -3.90 8.32
C VAL A 177 -7.03 -3.31 8.60
N TYR A 178 -7.07 -2.09 9.12
CA TYR A 178 -8.30 -1.31 9.23
C TYR A 178 -8.42 -0.38 8.03
N VAL A 179 -9.63 -0.29 7.48
CA VAL A 179 -9.93 0.44 6.25
C VAL A 179 -11.18 1.28 6.44
N ARG A 180 -11.17 2.45 5.80
CA ARG A 180 -12.35 3.32 5.65
C ARG A 180 -12.25 4.06 4.33
N ASP A 181 -13.33 4.05 3.56
CA ASP A 181 -13.51 4.84 2.33
C ASP A 181 -12.36 4.66 1.32
N GLY A 182 -11.98 3.39 1.10
CA GLY A 182 -10.91 2.99 0.18
C GLY A 182 -9.51 3.38 0.64
N ALA A 183 -9.28 3.59 1.94
CA ALA A 183 -7.96 3.89 2.50
C ALA A 183 -7.68 3.06 3.75
N THR A 184 -6.44 2.60 3.91
CA THR A 184 -5.99 2.05 5.18
C THR A 184 -5.95 3.16 6.22
N VAL A 185 -6.46 2.88 7.42
CA VAL A 185 -6.48 3.81 8.55
C VAL A 185 -5.75 3.27 9.78
N GLY A 186 -5.21 2.06 9.68
CA GLY A 186 -4.34 1.44 10.68
C GLY A 186 -3.85 0.08 10.21
N ILE A 187 -2.54 -0.18 10.33
CA ILE A 187 -1.91 -1.43 9.88
C ILE A 187 -1.05 -1.99 11.01
N GLY A 188 -1.29 -3.25 11.35
CA GLY A 188 -0.51 -4.02 12.31
C GLY A 188 0.16 -5.19 11.62
N ALA A 189 1.48 -5.11 11.47
CA ALA A 189 2.26 -6.05 10.67
C ALA A 189 3.21 -6.91 11.53
N GLY A 190 3.38 -8.17 11.13
CA GLY A 190 4.53 -9.00 11.50
C GLY A 190 4.55 -9.54 12.93
N GLN A 191 3.46 -9.44 13.69
CA GLN A 191 3.47 -9.89 15.09
C GLN A 191 3.17 -11.38 15.22
N MET A 192 3.78 -12.01 16.23
CA MET A 192 3.55 -13.41 16.58
C MET A 192 2.11 -13.65 17.03
N SER A 193 1.47 -12.64 17.63
CA SER A 193 0.07 -12.65 18.05
C SER A 193 -0.78 -11.72 17.20
N ARG A 194 -1.92 -12.22 16.68
CA ARG A 194 -2.91 -11.39 15.98
C ARG A 194 -3.51 -10.30 16.86
N VAL A 195 -3.60 -10.54 18.17
CA VAL A 195 -4.09 -9.54 19.13
C VAL A 195 -3.13 -8.36 19.20
N ASP A 196 -1.82 -8.61 19.13
CA ASP A 196 -0.82 -7.53 19.15
C ASP A 196 -0.82 -6.75 17.84
N SER A 197 -0.96 -7.43 16.69
CA SER A 197 -1.19 -6.73 15.41
C SER A 197 -2.43 -5.83 15.46
N SER A 198 -3.54 -6.30 16.03
CA SER A 198 -4.76 -5.50 16.18
C SER A 198 -4.54 -4.28 17.09
N ARG A 199 -3.86 -4.45 18.23
CA ARG A 199 -3.52 -3.35 19.15
C ARG A 199 -2.61 -2.32 18.49
N ILE A 200 -1.60 -2.77 17.75
CA ILE A 200 -0.68 -1.88 17.01
C ILE A 200 -1.44 -1.09 15.95
N ALA A 201 -2.28 -1.75 15.15
CA ALA A 201 -3.08 -1.08 14.12
C ALA A 201 -3.99 0.00 14.72
N ALA A 202 -4.67 -0.31 15.83
CA ALA A 202 -5.53 0.64 16.54
C ALA A 202 -4.73 1.78 17.18
N ARG A 203 -3.56 1.49 17.74
CA ARG A 203 -2.69 2.50 18.34
C ARG A 203 -2.15 3.47 17.29
N LYS A 204 -1.67 2.97 16.15
CA LYS A 204 -1.22 3.82 15.04
C LYS A 204 -2.33 4.73 14.51
N ALA A 205 -3.56 4.24 14.44
CA ALA A 205 -4.70 5.06 14.06
C ALA A 205 -4.98 6.21 15.05
N LEU A 206 -4.80 5.96 16.36
CA LEU A 206 -4.89 7.00 17.39
C LEU A 206 -3.77 8.04 17.23
N ASP A 207 -2.52 7.59 17.10
CA ASP A 207 -1.38 8.49 16.95
C ASP A 207 -1.51 9.37 15.69
N ALA A 208 -2.01 8.82 14.58
CA ALA A 208 -2.29 9.56 13.35
C ALA A 208 -3.41 10.60 13.53
N ALA A 209 -4.47 10.25 14.26
CA ALA A 209 -5.57 11.15 14.56
C ALA A 209 -5.13 12.32 15.47
N GLU A 210 -4.34 12.03 16.50
CA GLU A 210 -3.74 13.04 17.39
C GLU A 210 -2.84 14.00 16.60
N ALA A 211 -1.97 13.47 15.72
CA ALA A 211 -1.11 14.29 14.88
C ALA A 211 -1.90 15.17 13.88
N ALA A 212 -3.06 14.71 13.44
CA ALA A 212 -3.96 15.45 12.56
C ALA A 212 -4.93 16.40 13.31
N GLY A 213 -4.91 16.43 14.64
CA GLY A 213 -5.84 17.23 15.45
C GLY A 213 -7.30 16.75 15.37
N MET A 214 -7.52 15.48 15.04
CA MET A 214 -8.85 14.88 14.98
C MET A 214 -9.34 14.48 16.38
N ALA A 215 -10.64 14.64 16.64
CA ALA A 215 -11.25 14.26 17.91
C ALA A 215 -11.27 12.73 18.14
N GLU A 216 -11.39 11.95 17.05
CA GLU A 216 -11.48 10.49 17.09
C GLU A 216 -10.71 9.88 15.93
N PRO A 217 -10.13 8.67 16.10
CA PRO A 217 -9.45 7.99 15.00
C PRO A 217 -10.44 7.47 13.97
N LEU A 218 -9.98 7.38 12.72
CA LEU A 218 -10.76 6.84 11.60
C LEU A 218 -11.09 5.34 11.74
N THR A 219 -10.58 4.66 12.77
CA THR A 219 -10.96 3.29 13.11
C THR A 219 -12.23 3.21 13.97
N LYS A 220 -12.76 4.34 14.46
CA LYS A 220 -13.98 4.37 15.28
C LYS A 220 -15.21 4.58 14.40
N GLY A 221 -16.15 3.64 14.41
CA GLY A 221 -17.39 3.63 13.62
C GLY A 221 -18.47 2.76 14.24
#